data_AF-A0A1C6D3P5-F1
#
_entry.id   AF-A0A1C6D3P5-F1
#
_cell.length_a   1.000
_cell.length_b   1.000
_cell.length_c   1.000
_cell.angle_alpha   90.00
_cell.angle_beta   90.00
_cell.angle_gamma   90.00
#
_symmetry.space_group_name_H-M   'P 1'
#
loop_
_entity.id
_entity.type
_entity.pdbx_description
1 polymer ?
#
loop_
_entity_poly.entity_id
_entity_poly.type
_entity_poly.pdbx_seq_one_letter_code
_entity_poly.pdbx_strand_id
1 'polypeptide(L)' 'MKICSMCGAEFDPGSVKRRIGRMYGPGTYSDYFPDEEVCASCAIIEMSPDYGSGEDQIEDMGSGWDPD' A
#
# COMPACT_ATOMS: atom_id res chain seq x y z
N MET A 1 -9.91 -9.48 -7.61
CA MET A 1 -8.84 -8.64 -8.17
C MET A 1 -9.47 -7.40 -8.80
N LYS A 2 -8.85 -6.23 -8.63
CA LYS A 2 -9.21 -4.93 -9.25
C LYS A 2 -7.99 -4.37 -9.97
N ILE A 3 -8.21 -3.40 -10.85
CA ILE A 3 -7.15 -2.62 -11.50
C ILE A 3 -6.92 -1.34 -10.70
N CYS A 4 -5.67 -1.05 -10.37
CA CYS A 4 -5.30 0.20 -9.71
C CYS A 4 -5.57 1.38 -10.63
N SER A 5 -6.39 2.35 -10.20
CA SER A 5 -6.69 3.55 -10.99
C SER A 5 -5.46 4.44 -11.22
N MET A 6 -4.44 4.34 -10.35
CA MET A 6 -3.22 5.14 -10.46
C MET A 6 -2.15 4.51 -11.37
N CYS A 7 -1.89 3.20 -11.24
CA CYS A 7 -0.77 2.54 -11.91
C CYS A 7 -1.18 1.41 -12.86
N GLY A 8 -2.46 1.08 -12.96
CA GLY A 8 -2.97 0.02 -13.84
C GLY A 8 -2.64 -1.41 -13.38
N ALA A 9 -1.99 -1.59 -12.23
CA ALA A 9 -1.64 -2.93 -11.73
C ALA A 9 -2.86 -3.66 -11.18
N GLU A 10 -2.92 -4.98 -11.40
CA GLU A 10 -3.89 -5.84 -10.74
C GLU A 10 -3.57 -5.99 -9.25
N PHE A 11 -4.58 -5.89 -8.39
CA PHE A 11 -4.41 -6.06 -6.95
C PHE A 11 -5.66 -6.65 -6.29
N ASP A 12 -5.49 -7.16 -5.06
CA ASP A 12 -6.58 -7.63 -4.22
C ASP A 12 -6.94 -6.58 -3.15
N PRO A 13 -8.14 -5.98 -3.18
CA PRO A 13 -8.54 -4.96 -2.21
C PRO A 13 -8.53 -5.44 -0.76
N GLY A 14 -8.85 -6.72 -0.52
CA GLY A 14 -8.79 -7.31 0.82
C GLY A 14 -7.37 -7.33 1.39
N SER A 15 -6.40 -7.66 0.55
CA SER A 15 -4.98 -7.66 0.88
C SER A 15 -4.46 -6.24 1.14
N VAL A 16 -4.92 -5.24 0.37
CA VAL A 16 -4.58 -3.84 0.60
C VAL A 16 -5.13 -3.35 1.95
N LYS A 17 -6.42 -3.58 2.23
CA LYS A 17 -7.04 -3.24 3.53
C LYS A 17 -6.25 -3.82 4.71
N ARG A 18 -5.86 -5.10 4.63
CA ARG A 18 -5.08 -5.76 5.68
C ARG A 18 -3.68 -5.18 5.82
N ARG A 19 -3.03 -4.81 4.70
CA ARG A 19 -1.67 -4.23 4.73
C ARG A 19 -1.69 -2.82 5.29
N ILE A 20 -2.47 -1.92 4.68
CA ILE A 20 -2.65 -0.53 5.14
C ILE A 20 -3.19 -0.49 6.56
N GLY A 21 -4.16 -1.35 6.88
CA GLY A 21 -4.75 -1.43 8.21
C GLY A 21 -3.76 -1.83 9.31
N ARG A 22 -2.73 -2.62 8.98
CA ARG A 22 -1.63 -2.96 9.90
C ARG A 22 -0.63 -1.82 10.09
N MET A 23 -0.47 -0.94 9.11
CA MET A 23 0.50 0.16 9.15
C MET A 23 -0.10 1.43 9.77
N TYR A 24 -1.33 1.78 9.40
CA TYR A 24 -1.94 3.07 9.73
C TYR A 24 -3.21 2.96 10.59
N GLY A 25 -3.69 1.73 10.84
CA GLY A 25 -4.88 1.46 11.64
C GLY A 25 -6.05 0.90 10.82
N PRO A 26 -6.95 0.11 11.45
CA PRO A 26 -8.10 -0.47 10.77
C PRO A 26 -9.03 0.65 10.26
N GLY A 27 -9.52 0.52 9.03
CA GLY A 27 -10.41 1.51 8.42
C GLY A 27 -9.69 2.54 7.56
N THR A 28 -8.42 2.86 7.85
CA THR A 28 -7.68 3.95 7.18
C THR A 28 -7.69 3.86 5.66
N TYR A 29 -7.51 2.67 5.09
CA TYR A 29 -7.56 2.50 3.65
C TYR A 29 -8.90 2.92 3.04
N SER A 30 -10.01 2.52 3.66
CA SER A 30 -11.36 2.84 3.19
C SER A 30 -11.70 4.31 3.43
N ASP A 31 -11.08 4.97 4.42
CA ASP A 31 -11.26 6.40 4.67
C ASP A 31 -10.62 7.25 3.56
N TYR A 32 -9.43 6.87 3.09
CA TYR A 32 -8.74 7.55 1.98
C TYR A 32 -9.27 7.14 0.60
N PHE A 33 -9.62 5.87 0.44
CA PHE A 33 -10.04 5.29 -0.84
C PHE A 33 -11.39 4.58 -0.68
N PRO A 34 -12.51 5.33 -0.61
CA PRO A 34 -13.84 4.76 -0.40
C PRO A 34 -14.27 3.77 -1.50
N ASP A 35 -13.81 3.99 -2.74
CA ASP A 35 -14.07 3.09 -3.88
C ASP A 35 -13.09 1.90 -3.96
N GLU A 36 -12.08 1.88 -3.08
CA GLU A 36 -11.09 0.81 -2.95
C GLU A 36 -10.45 0.45 -4.29
N GLU A 37 -10.08 1.48 -5.07
CA GLU A 37 -9.59 1.37 -6.44
C GLU A 37 -8.07 1.54 -6.57
N VAL A 38 -7.37 1.69 -5.44
CA VAL A 38 -5.93 1.99 -5.40
C VAL A 38 -5.16 0.84 -4.76
N CYS A 39 -4.09 0.37 -5.40
CA CYS A 39 -3.24 -0.68 -4.84
C CYS A 39 -2.43 -0.20 -3.61
N ALA A 40 -1.88 -1.12 -2.82
CA ALA A 40 -1.16 -0.76 -1.60
C ALA A 40 0.00 0.21 -1.82
N SER A 41 0.80 0.04 -2.87
CA SER A 41 1.96 0.91 -3.13
C SER A 41 1.54 2.35 -3.40
N CYS A 42 0.54 2.55 -4.27
CA CYS A 42 0.01 3.88 -4.56
C CYS A 42 -0.71 4.47 -3.36
N ALA A 43 -1.44 3.65 -2.60
CA ALA A 43 -2.10 4.09 -1.36
C ALA A 43 -1.09 4.58 -0.31
N ILE A 44 0.01 3.85 -0.11
CA ILE A 44 1.08 4.27 0.82
C ILE A 44 1.70 5.59 0.38
N ILE A 45 2.00 5.76 -0.92
CA ILE A 45 2.58 7.01 -1.44
C ILE A 45 1.65 8.19 -1.17
N GLU A 46 0.37 8.05 -1.49
CA GLU A 46 -0.64 9.11 -1.30
C GLU A 46 -0.88 9.43 0.18
N MET A 47 -0.90 8.42 1.04
CA MET A 47 -1.13 8.58 2.48
C MET A 47 0.12 9.03 3.25
N SER A 48 1.32 8.78 2.72
CA SER A 48 2.59 9.06 3.41
C SER A 48 2.81 10.51 3.85
N PRO A 49 2.33 11.56 3.15
CA PRO A 49 2.45 12.95 3.62
C PRO A 49 1.61 13.22 4.87
N ASP A 50 0.42 12.64 4.96
CA ASP A 50 -0.53 12.88 6.06
C ASP A 50 -0.16 12.12 7.34
N TYR A 51 0.54 10.98 7.18
CA TYR A 51 1.09 10.20 8.30
C TYR A 51 2.56 10.53 8.60
N GLY A 52 3.09 11.61 8.01
CA GLY A 52 4.31 12.32 8.41
C GLY A 52 5.46 11.45 8.91
N SER A 53 6.31 10.99 7.98
CA SER A 53 7.71 10.61 8.22
C SER A 53 7.98 9.79 9.49
N GLY A 54 7.51 8.54 9.50
CA GLY A 54 8.20 7.46 10.22
C GLY A 54 9.16 6.81 9.24
N GLU A 55 10.42 7.22 9.31
CA GLU A 55 11.62 6.69 8.66
C GLU A 55 11.53 5.17 8.33
N ASP A 56 12.04 4.76 7.16
CA ASP A 56 12.48 3.37 6.87
C ASP A 56 11.45 2.24 6.58
N GLN A 57 10.61 2.36 5.55
CA GLN A 57 9.93 1.18 4.95
C GLN A 57 10.03 1.09 3.41
N ILE A 58 11.09 1.68 2.85
CA ILE A 58 11.64 1.26 1.56
C ILE A 58 13.04 0.67 1.81
N GLU A 59 13.19 -0.16 2.84
CA GLU A 59 14.18 -1.22 2.76
C GLU A 59 13.63 -2.24 1.76
N ASP A 60 14.03 -2.07 0.51
CA ASP A 60 14.54 -3.14 -0.35
C ASP A 60 13.99 -4.55 -0.10
N MET A 61 12.67 -4.74 -0.19
CA MET A 61 12.06 -6.07 -0.29
C MET A 61 12.16 -6.60 -1.73
N GLY A 62 13.35 -6.46 -2.33
CA GLY A 62 13.60 -6.69 -3.74
C GLY A 62 15.06 -6.89 -4.15
N SER A 63 16.02 -7.02 -3.23
CA SER A 63 17.28 -7.70 -3.56
C SER A 63 17.10 -9.20 -3.32
N GLY A 64 16.99 -9.95 -4.41
CA GLY A 64 17.00 -11.40 -4.36
C GLY A 64 18.19 -11.89 -3.56
N TRP A 65 17.91 -12.63 -2.48
CA TRP A 65 18.88 -13.55 -1.93
C TRP A 65 19.11 -14.65 -2.98
N ASP A 66 20.06 -14.44 -3.89
CA ASP A 66 20.74 -15.51 -4.61
C ASP A 66 22.05 -15.80 -3.85
N PRO A 67 22.09 -16.87 -3.02
CA PRO A 67 23.35 -17.42 -2.56
C PRO A 67 23.91 -18.39 -3.61
N ASP A 68 24.93 -17.96 -4.36
CA ASP A 68 25.91 -18.86 -4.99
C ASP A 68 27.33 -18.26 -4.89
#